data_AF-A0A7C2S9Z0-F1
#
_entry.id   AF-A0A7C2S9Z0-F1
#
_cell.length_a   1.000
_cell.length_b   1.000
_cell.length_c   1.000
_cell.angle_alpha   90.00
_cell.angle_beta   90.00
_cell.angle_gamma   90.00
#
_symmetry.space_group_name_H-M   'P 1'
#
loop_
_entity.id
_entity.type
_entity.pdbx_description
1 polymer ?
#
loop_
_entity_poly.entity_id
_entity_poly.type
_entity_poly.pdbx_seq_one_letter_code
_entity_poly.pdbx_strand_id
1 'polypeptide(L)'
;MPDVLLLTALVVAVALFFDFTNGWNDSANAIATVVSTRVLSPFQAVMFAAILNFLGAYLSTRVAKTIGGDITDPATITQTAVLTAMITAAGWTALMTRLGLPISASHSLIGGIIGATVSAKGFAALKLDG
;
A
#
# COMPACT_ATOMS: atom_id res chain seq x y z
N MET A 1 -7.84 8.93 26.08
CA MET A 1 -7.81 7.55 25.60
C MET A 1 -6.46 7.26 24.97
N PRO A 2 -5.42 6.97 25.79
CA PRO A 2 -4.06 6.68 25.31
C PRO A 2 -4.00 5.54 24.29
N ASP A 3 -4.93 4.59 24.36
CA ASP A 3 -5.00 3.44 23.45
C ASP A 3 -5.31 3.82 21.99
N VAL A 4 -6.13 4.85 21.75
CA VAL A 4 -6.47 5.33 20.40
C VAL A 4 -5.28 6.03 19.75
N LEU A 5 -4.51 6.79 20.56
CA LEU A 5 -3.29 7.45 20.09
C LEU A 5 -2.22 6.42 19.73
N LEU A 6 -2.05 5.39 20.57
CA LEU A 6 -1.11 4.30 20.31
C LEU A 6 -1.47 3.54 19.02
N LEU A 7 -2.74 3.16 18.85
CA LEU A 7 -3.21 2.49 17.63
C LEU A 7 -3.00 3.35 16.38
N THR A 8 -3.26 4.65 16.47
CA THR A 8 -3.02 5.57 15.35
C THR A 8 -1.54 5.66 15.01
N ALA A 9 -0.66 5.79 16.01
CA ALA A 9 0.78 5.82 15.80
C ALA A 9 1.28 4.53 15.14
N LEU A 10 0.75 3.37 15.54
CA LEU A 10 1.09 2.09 14.92
C LEU A 10 0.61 2.00 13.47
N VAL A 11 -0.61 2.44 13.18
CA VAL A 11 -1.13 2.48 11.79
C VAL A 11 -0.25 3.36 10.92
N VAL A 12 0.14 4.55 11.40
CA VAL A 12 1.04 5.45 10.65
C VAL A 12 2.41 4.80 10.44
N ALA A 13 2.98 4.17 11.47
CA ALA A 13 4.28 3.50 11.35
C ALA A 13 4.24 2.37 10.30
N VAL A 14 3.19 1.55 10.32
CA VAL A 14 3.00 0.48 9.32
C VAL A 14 2.69 1.04 7.94
N ALA A 15 1.95 2.15 7.84
CA ALA A 15 1.69 2.84 6.57
C ALA A 15 2.99 3.32 5.91
N LEU A 16 3.88 3.96 6.68
CA LEU A 16 5.19 4.37 6.19
C LEU A 16 6.04 3.18 5.74
N PHE A 17 5.96 2.06 6.46
CA PHE A 17 6.64 0.82 6.07
C PHE A 17 6.05 0.23 4.78
N PHE A 18 4.72 0.21 4.65
CA PHE A 18 4.02 -0.20 3.43
C PHE A 18 4.46 0.66 2.25
N ASP A 19 4.44 1.99 2.38
CA ASP A 19 4.83 2.94 1.33
C ASP A 19 6.28 2.74 0.89
N PHE A 20 7.20 2.48 1.84
CA PHE A 20 8.58 2.13 1.52
C PHE A 20 8.68 0.84 0.71
N THR A 21 8.01 -0.23 1.15
CA THR A 21 8.05 -1.53 0.44
C THR A 21 7.36 -1.47 -0.93
N ASN A 22 6.30 -0.68 -1.04
CA ASN A 22 5.59 -0.40 -2.27
C ASN A 22 6.50 0.34 -3.25
N GLY A 23 7.12 1.44 -2.81
CA GLY A 23 8.09 2.20 -3.60
C GLY A 23 9.27 1.34 -4.06
N TRP A 24 9.75 0.42 -3.22
CA TRP A 24 10.81 -0.53 -3.59
C TRP A 24 10.35 -1.50 -4.70
N ASN A 25 9.17 -2.12 -4.58
CA ASN A 25 8.64 -3.02 -5.61
C ASN A 25 8.41 -2.29 -6.94
N ASP A 26 7.77 -1.13 -6.89
CA ASP A 26 7.32 -0.40 -8.08
C ASP A 26 8.43 0.40 -8.76
N SER A 27 9.49 0.78 -8.04
CA SER A 27 10.63 1.49 -8.65
C SER A 27 11.23 0.70 -9.81
N ALA A 28 11.26 -0.64 -9.73
CA ALA A 28 11.73 -1.50 -10.81
C ALA A 28 10.91 -1.30 -12.10
N ASN A 29 9.59 -1.14 -11.99
CA ASN A 29 8.69 -0.92 -13.12
C ASN A 29 8.96 0.42 -13.81
N ALA A 30 9.28 1.46 -13.03
CA ALA A 30 9.51 2.81 -13.56
C ALA A 30 10.90 3.01 -14.18
N ILE A 31 11.94 2.36 -13.64
CA ILE A 31 13.33 2.65 -14.01
C ILE A 31 13.97 1.62 -14.95
N ALA A 32 13.38 0.44 -15.12
CA ALA A 32 13.97 -0.65 -15.91
C ALA A 32 14.32 -0.24 -17.35
N THR A 33 13.48 0.56 -18.00
CA THR A 33 13.69 0.99 -19.40
C THR A 33 14.87 1.95 -19.54
N VAL A 34 14.95 2.98 -18.70
CA VAL A 34 16.01 4.00 -18.77
C VAL A 34 17.37 3.47 -18.30
N VAL A 35 17.38 2.51 -17.37
CA VAL A 35 18.60 1.86 -16.90
C VAL A 35 19.11 0.82 -17.91
N SER A 36 18.22 0.00 -18.49
CA SER A 36 18.62 -1.03 -19.48
C SER A 36 19.14 -0.44 -20.79
N THR A 37 18.56 0.68 -21.22
CA THR A 37 19.03 1.46 -22.39
C THR A 37 20.26 2.32 -22.09
N ARG A 38 20.72 2.36 -20.83
CA ARG A 38 21.87 3.15 -20.35
C ARG A 38 21.74 4.65 -20.59
N VAL A 39 20.51 5.15 -20.73
CA VAL A 39 20.24 6.60 -20.83
C VAL A 39 20.50 7.28 -19.48
N LEU A 40 20.18 6.60 -18.37
CA LEU A 40 20.45 7.07 -17.02
C LEU A 40 21.24 6.04 -16.23
N SER A 41 22.10 6.50 -15.32
CA SER A 41 22.69 5.63 -14.31
C SER A 41 21.61 5.14 -13.32
N PRO A 42 21.79 3.98 -12.67
CA PRO A 42 20.81 3.46 -11.69
C PRO A 42 20.46 4.48 -10.60
N PHE A 43 21.45 5.21 -10.09
CA PHE A 43 21.24 6.22 -9.05
C PHE A 43 20.37 7.39 -9.55
N GLN A 44 20.66 7.91 -10.75
CA GLN A 44 19.84 8.97 -11.35
C GLN A 44 18.39 8.50 -11.56
N ALA A 45 18.21 7.28 -12.06
CA ALA A 45 16.87 6.75 -12.29
C ALA A 45 16.06 6.61 -10.99
N VAL A 46 16.69 6.14 -9.90
CA VAL A 46 16.06 6.08 -8.57
C VAL A 46 15.72 7.47 -8.04
N MET A 47 16.60 8.45 -8.20
CA MET A 47 16.32 9.83 -7.78
C MET A 47 15.13 10.45 -8.53
N PHE A 48 15.06 10.23 -9.85
CA PHE A 48 13.90 10.66 -10.65
C PHE A 48 12.62 9.96 -10.20
N ALA A 49 12.67 8.65 -10.00
CA ALA A 49 11.51 7.88 -9.52
C ALA A 49 11.04 8.38 -8.15
N ALA A 50 11.94 8.63 -7.20
CA ALA A 50 11.60 9.14 -5.87
C ALA A 50 10.91 10.52 -5.94
N ILE A 51 11.47 11.46 -6.69
CA ILE A 51 10.92 12.82 -6.82
C ILE A 51 9.55 12.79 -7.49
N LEU A 52 9.43 12.06 -8.62
CA LEU A 52 8.18 12.03 -9.39
C LEU A 52 7.07 11.26 -8.66
N ASN A 53 7.39 10.17 -7.94
CA ASN A 53 6.41 9.46 -7.11
C ASN A 53 5.91 10.34 -5.96
N PHE A 54 6.81 11.06 -5.29
CA PHE A 54 6.43 11.97 -4.22
C PHE A 54 5.51 13.09 -4.73
N LEU A 55 5.87 13.72 -5.86
CA LEU A 55 5.04 14.75 -6.48
C LEU A 55 3.67 14.20 -6.91
N GLY A 56 3.62 13.00 -7.49
CA GLY A 56 2.38 12.35 -7.87
C GLY A 56 1.45 12.10 -6.67
N ALA A 57 2.01 11.57 -5.57
CA ALA A 57 1.28 11.34 -4.33
C ALA A 57 0.79 12.65 -3.68
N TYR A 58 1.60 13.72 -3.74
CA TYR A 58 1.24 15.04 -3.21
C TYR A 58 0.10 15.71 -4.01
N LEU A 59 0.09 15.54 -5.33
CA LEU A 59 -0.89 16.17 -6.22
C LEU A 59 -2.24 15.43 -6.29
N SER A 60 -2.29 14.13 -5.96
CA SER A 60 -3.49 13.32 -6.11
C SER A 60 -3.72 12.35 -4.95
N THR A 61 -4.87 12.48 -4.30
CA THR A 61 -5.35 11.55 -3.27
C THR A 61 -6.50 10.67 -3.75
N ARG A 62 -6.77 10.59 -5.07
CA ARG A 62 -7.96 9.88 -5.58
C ARG A 62 -7.92 8.39 -5.25
N VAL A 63 -6.79 7.72 -5.45
CA VAL A 63 -6.64 6.28 -5.16
C VAL A 63 -6.86 5.99 -3.68
N ALA A 64 -6.35 6.85 -2.79
CA ALA A 64 -6.58 6.72 -1.35
C ALA A 64 -8.08 6.80 -0.99
N LYS A 65 -8.83 7.69 -1.64
CA LYS A 65 -10.29 7.81 -1.43
C LYS A 65 -11.04 6.57 -1.90
N THR A 66 -10.69 6.04 -3.08
CA THR A 66 -11.30 4.82 -3.65
C THR A 66 -11.04 3.60 -2.74
N ILE A 67 -9.78 3.37 -2.36
CA ILE A 67 -9.43 2.24 -1.46
C ILE A 67 -10.11 2.39 -0.09
N GLY A 68 -10.23 3.62 0.41
CA GLY A 68 -10.83 3.90 1.71
C GLY A 68 -12.35 3.75 1.77
N GLY A 69 -13.09 3.96 0.68
CA GLY A 69 -14.56 4.03 0.68
C GLY A 69 -15.30 2.95 -0.10
N ASP A 70 -14.67 2.40 -1.14
CA ASP A 70 -15.39 1.56 -2.12
C ASP A 70 -15.28 0.06 -1.79
N ILE A 71 -14.32 -0.36 -0.98
CA ILE A 71 -14.11 -1.79 -0.64
C ILE A 71 -15.04 -2.24 0.50
N THR A 72 -15.27 -1.37 1.49
CA THR A 72 -16.09 -1.66 2.67
C THR A 72 -16.55 -0.35 3.31
N ASP A 73 -17.59 -0.40 4.15
CA ASP A 73 -18.08 0.79 4.82
C ASP A 73 -17.08 1.25 5.91
N PRO A 74 -16.49 2.46 5.81
CA PRO A 74 -15.55 2.98 6.79
C PRO A 74 -16.11 3.04 8.20
N ALA A 75 -17.43 3.21 8.36
CA ALA A 75 -18.08 3.21 9.66
C ALA A 75 -18.06 1.82 10.34
N THR A 76 -17.82 0.77 9.56
CA THR A 76 -17.86 -0.61 10.01
C THR A 76 -16.48 -1.19 10.25
N ILE A 77 -15.42 -0.63 9.68
CA ILE A 77 -14.05 -1.10 9.89
C ILE A 77 -13.47 -0.56 11.20
N THR A 78 -12.86 -1.46 11.98
CA THR A 78 -12.13 -1.06 13.19
C THR A 78 -10.69 -0.68 12.85
N GLN A 79 -10.09 0.20 13.64
CA GLN A 79 -8.69 0.60 13.47
C GLN A 79 -7.72 -0.59 13.56
N THR A 80 -8.06 -1.59 14.38
CA THR A 80 -7.31 -2.86 14.45
C THR A 80 -7.40 -3.65 13.14
N ALA A 81 -8.56 -3.67 12.46
CA ALA A 81 -8.70 -4.32 11.17
C ALA A 81 -7.84 -3.62 10.09
N VAL A 82 -7.82 -2.28 10.08
CA VAL A 82 -6.92 -1.52 9.20
C VAL A 82 -5.46 -1.88 9.47
N LEU A 83 -5.04 -1.87 10.73
CA LEU A 83 -3.67 -2.21 11.11
C LEU A 83 -3.28 -3.62 10.61
N THR A 84 -4.13 -4.62 10.83
CA THR A 84 -3.89 -6.00 10.38
C THR A 84 -3.82 -6.10 8.85
N ALA A 85 -4.72 -5.40 8.14
CA ALA A 85 -4.71 -5.35 6.69
C ALA A 85 -3.40 -4.74 6.15
N MET A 86 -2.93 -3.64 6.76
CA MET A 86 -1.68 -2.99 6.37
C MET A 86 -0.44 -3.83 6.69
N ILE A 87 -0.40 -4.50 7.86
CA ILE A 87 0.69 -5.42 8.22
C ILE A 87 0.76 -6.57 7.21
N THR A 88 -0.40 -7.14 6.84
CA THR A 88 -0.47 -8.24 5.88
C THR A 88 0.00 -7.79 4.50
N ALA A 89 -0.47 -6.63 4.03
CA ALA A 89 -0.07 -6.07 2.74
C ALA A 89 1.42 -5.74 2.70
N ALA A 90 1.94 -5.03 3.70
CA ALA A 90 3.35 -4.65 3.78
C ALA A 90 4.27 -5.87 3.91
N GLY A 91 3.89 -6.85 4.73
CA GLY A 91 4.64 -8.09 4.88
C GLY A 91 4.72 -8.88 3.57
N TRP A 92 3.59 -8.99 2.85
CA TRP A 92 3.54 -9.66 1.56
C TRP A 92 4.37 -8.93 0.50
N THR A 93 4.23 -7.59 0.40
CA THR A 93 5.01 -6.78 -0.54
C THR A 93 6.51 -6.84 -0.23
N ALA A 94 6.91 -6.77 1.03
CA ALA A 94 8.31 -6.91 1.44
C ALA A 94 8.87 -8.29 1.06
N LEU A 95 8.11 -9.36 1.31
CA LEU A 95 8.51 -10.73 0.98
C LEU A 95 8.72 -10.89 -0.53
N MET A 96 7.74 -10.49 -1.35
CA MET A 96 7.82 -10.63 -2.81
C MET A 96 8.92 -9.77 -3.41
N THR A 97 9.11 -8.56 -2.89
CA THR A 97 10.23 -7.68 -3.30
C THR A 97 11.57 -8.31 -2.98
N ARG A 98 11.72 -8.95 -1.81
CA ARG A 98 12.95 -9.66 -1.43
C ARG A 98 13.19 -10.89 -2.32
N LEU A 99 12.14 -11.51 -2.84
CA LEU A 99 12.22 -12.60 -3.84
C LEU A 99 12.43 -12.09 -5.28
N GLY A 100 12.46 -10.76 -5.50
CA GLY A 100 12.62 -10.16 -6.83
C GLY A 100 11.38 -10.29 -7.72
N LEU A 101 10.22 -10.58 -7.15
CA LEU A 101 8.96 -10.74 -7.88
C LEU A 101 8.21 -9.40 -7.93
N PRO A 102 7.96 -8.85 -9.14
CA PRO A 102 7.12 -7.66 -9.28
C PRO A 102 5.66 -8.06 -9.01
N ILE A 103 5.01 -7.38 -8.08
CA ILE A 103 3.62 -7.63 -7.69
C ILE A 103 2.84 -6.33 -7.58
N SER A 104 1.51 -6.41 -7.53
CA SER A 104 0.68 -5.24 -7.26
C SER A 104 0.52 -5.02 -5.76
N ALA A 105 1.09 -3.93 -5.24
CA ALA A 105 0.88 -3.51 -3.85
C ALA A 105 -0.58 -3.15 -3.57
N SER A 106 -1.29 -2.53 -4.55
CA SER A 106 -2.72 -2.24 -4.44
C SER A 106 -3.56 -3.49 -4.23
N HIS A 107 -3.33 -4.57 -4.99
CA HIS A 107 -4.03 -5.84 -4.77
C HIS A 107 -3.68 -6.47 -3.42
N SER A 108 -2.43 -6.31 -2.96
CA SER A 108 -2.01 -6.80 -1.64
C SER A 108 -2.78 -6.08 -0.52
N LEU A 109 -2.98 -4.77 -0.63
CA LEU A 109 -3.76 -3.97 0.31
C LEU A 109 -5.25 -4.30 0.25
N ILE A 110 -5.83 -4.39 -0.94
CA ILE A 110 -7.24 -4.78 -1.14
C ILE A 110 -7.50 -6.16 -0.53
N GLY A 111 -6.64 -7.15 -0.82
CA GLY A 111 -6.73 -8.49 -0.25
C GLY A 111 -6.63 -8.48 1.28
N GLY A 112 -5.73 -7.66 1.84
CA GLY A 112 -5.63 -7.45 3.30
C GLY A 112 -6.91 -6.89 3.92
N ILE A 113 -7.52 -5.87 3.29
CA ILE A 113 -8.77 -5.24 3.75
C ILE A 113 -9.92 -6.25 3.66
N ILE A 114 -10.05 -6.98 2.55
CA ILE A 114 -11.06 -8.03 2.38
C ILE A 114 -10.91 -9.10 3.46
N GLY A 115 -9.69 -9.63 3.65
CA GLY A 115 -9.42 -10.67 4.66
C GLY A 115 -9.74 -10.21 6.08
N ALA A 116 -9.30 -9.00 6.46
CA ALA A 116 -9.60 -8.43 7.77
C ALA A 116 -11.10 -8.20 7.98
N THR A 117 -11.82 -7.75 6.95
CA THR A 117 -13.27 -7.50 7.00
C THR A 117 -14.05 -8.81 7.13
N VAL A 118 -13.74 -9.81 6.30
CA VAL A 118 -14.40 -11.12 6.34
C VAL A 118 -14.15 -11.82 7.68
N SER A 119 -12.92 -11.75 8.20
CA SER A 119 -12.59 -12.33 9.51
C SER A 119 -13.36 -11.66 10.66
N ALA A 120 -13.67 -10.37 10.55
CA ALA A 120 -14.34 -9.62 11.60
C ALA A 120 -15.87 -9.66 11.52
N LYS A 121 -16.44 -9.68 10.30
CA LYS A 121 -17.88 -9.47 10.06
C LYS A 121 -18.52 -10.45 9.06
N GLY A 122 -17.75 -11.36 8.48
CA GLY A 122 -18.21 -12.29 7.46
C GLY A 122 -18.33 -11.66 6.06
N PHE A 123 -18.65 -12.49 5.08
CA PHE A 123 -18.70 -12.09 3.66
C PHE A 123 -19.76 -11.04 3.32
N ALA A 124 -20.84 -10.96 4.11
CA ALA A 124 -21.92 -9.99 3.91
C ALA A 124 -21.49 -8.53 4.13
N ALA A 125 -20.33 -8.29 4.74
CA ALA A 125 -19.79 -6.96 5.00
C ALA A 125 -18.97 -6.38 3.82
N LEU A 126 -18.81 -7.14 2.74
CA LEU A 126 -18.15 -6.68 1.51
C LEU A 126 -19.15 -6.01 0.59
N LYS A 127 -18.77 -4.87 0.00
CA LYS A 127 -19.51 -4.26 -1.11
C LYS A 127 -19.17 -5.03 -2.39
N LEU A 128 -20.08 -5.87 -2.84
CA LEU A 128 -19.91 -6.67 -4.07
C LEU A 128 -20.33 -5.91 -5.32
N ASP A 129 -21.18 -4.90 -5.15
CA ASP A 129 -21.59 -3.99 -6.20
C ASP A 129 -20.64 -2.79 -6.15
N GLY A 130 -19.76 -2.69 -7.16
CA GLY A 130 -18.75 -1.64 -7.28
C GLY A 130 -19.32 -0.26 -7.59
#